data_AF-A0A1I7XTX9-F1
#
_entry.id   AF-A0A1I7XTX9-F1
#
_cell.length_a   1.000
_cell.length_b   1.000
_cell.length_c   1.000
_cell.angle_alpha   90.00
_cell.angle_beta   90.00
_cell.angle_gamma   90.00
#
_symmetry.space_group_name_H-M   'P 1'
#
loop_
_entity.id
_entity.type
_entity.pdbx_description
1 polymer ?
#
loop_
_entity_poly.entity_id
_entity_poly.type
_entity_poly.pdbx_seq_one_letter_code
_entity_poly.pdbx_strand_id
1 'polypeptide(L)'
;MTLLGAGKTGTGMDDDSTSTSSSSSSSSSSSSSNSSSGSSNSSKSSDDEDGLSAKSVLQSKLSKLALQIIYCGTTVAAVALIVLITRFCIEHYVRDGIPFSIADIQMFVKFFIIAVTILVISIPEGLPLAIALALTYSVRKMMFDNNLVRHLDACETMGNATSICSDKTGTLTTNRMTVVDSYINGNHYEGQTNQPHGSSLPGKTGSLLMEAISVNSAYNSMIVEPVKAGEQLQQLGNKTECGLLGFVQKLGGDYTAIRKMHPEESFVKVLSRLSFYDFSQPLSILRLIFCF
;
A
#
# COMPACT_ATOMS: atom_id res chain seq x y z
N MET A 1 -14.73 -20.98 -4.58
CA MET A 1 -16.18 -21.18 -4.48
C MET A 1 -16.67 -20.50 -3.21
N THR A 2 -17.39 -19.38 -3.39
CA THR A 2 -18.66 -19.00 -2.73
C THR A 2 -18.97 -19.58 -1.34
N LEU A 3 -19.52 -18.88 -0.34
CA LEU A 3 -20.26 -17.62 -0.11
C LEU A 3 -20.22 -17.53 1.46
N LEU A 4 -20.01 -16.43 2.21
CA LEU A 4 -20.73 -15.15 2.34
C LEU A 4 -21.26 -14.98 3.79
N GLY A 5 -21.38 -13.73 4.23
CA GLY A 5 -22.05 -13.31 5.46
C GLY A 5 -21.79 -11.81 5.70
N ALA A 6 -22.26 -10.91 4.83
CA ALA A 6 -23.61 -10.34 4.78
C ALA A 6 -23.83 -9.23 5.82
N GLY A 7 -23.63 -7.98 5.38
CA GLY A 7 -24.21 -6.80 6.02
C GLY A 7 -25.69 -6.68 5.66
N LYS A 8 -26.50 -6.27 6.64
CA LYS A 8 -27.95 -6.08 6.52
C LYS A 8 -28.26 -4.59 6.74
N THR A 9 -29.09 -4.02 5.86
CA THR A 9 -29.53 -2.62 5.85
C THR A 9 -30.95 -2.45 6.41
N GLY A 10 -31.20 -1.27 7.01
CA GLY A 10 -32.50 -0.64 7.28
C GLY A 10 -32.97 -0.79 8.73
N THR A 11 -33.52 0.20 9.44
CA THR A 11 -33.95 1.60 9.19
C THR A 11 -34.39 2.15 10.56
N GLY A 12 -34.24 3.46 10.83
CA GLY A 12 -35.09 4.18 11.79
C GLY A 12 -34.39 5.02 12.87
N MET A 13 -34.49 6.34 12.66
CA MET A 13 -34.76 7.42 13.63
C MET A 13 -33.76 7.84 14.72
N ASP A 14 -33.52 9.15 14.68
CA ASP A 14 -33.41 10.14 15.76
C ASP A 14 -32.04 10.52 16.36
N ASP A 15 -31.87 11.87 16.35
CA ASP A 15 -31.07 12.77 17.19
C ASP A 15 -29.53 12.70 17.15
N ASP A 16 -28.89 13.77 16.65
CA ASP A 16 -28.17 14.65 17.60
C ASP A 16 -27.86 16.04 17.03
N SER A 17 -27.96 17.00 17.94
CA SER A 17 -27.72 18.43 17.83
C SER A 17 -26.29 18.79 18.24
N THR A 18 -25.71 19.73 17.50
CA THR A 18 -25.02 20.94 18.02
C THR A 18 -24.08 20.79 19.24
N SER A 19 -22.79 20.92 18.93
CA SER A 19 -21.85 21.92 19.48
C SER A 19 -20.91 21.59 20.66
N THR A 20 -19.66 22.03 20.42
CA THR A 20 -18.71 22.68 21.35
C THR A 20 -18.22 21.86 22.55
N SER A 21 -16.97 21.95 22.99
CA SER A 21 -15.88 22.90 22.74
C SER A 21 -14.66 22.41 23.52
N SER A 22 -13.46 22.79 23.05
CA SER A 22 -12.28 23.21 23.84
C SER A 22 -11.64 22.18 24.79
N SER A 23 -10.33 22.04 24.94
CA SER A 23 -9.24 23.04 24.97
C SER A 23 -7.94 22.22 25.13
N SER A 24 -6.93 22.40 24.27
CA SER A 24 -5.73 23.25 24.45
C SER A 24 -4.61 22.70 25.34
N SER A 25 -3.43 22.48 24.73
CA SER A 25 -2.10 22.96 25.17
C SER A 25 -1.04 22.32 24.24
N SER A 26 -0.53 22.99 23.21
CA SER A 26 0.59 23.96 23.20
C SER A 26 1.88 23.48 23.86
N SER A 27 2.90 23.15 23.04
CA SER A 27 4.25 23.70 23.22
C SER A 27 5.04 23.63 21.91
N SER A 28 5.69 24.76 21.65
CA SER A 28 6.46 25.17 20.48
C SER A 28 7.94 24.82 20.61
N SER A 29 8.63 24.62 19.49
CA SER A 29 9.96 25.21 19.29
C SER A 29 10.27 25.40 17.81
N SER A 30 10.69 26.61 17.49
CA SER A 30 11.10 27.14 16.19
C SER A 30 12.62 27.13 16.08
N SER A 31 13.14 27.03 14.85
CA SER A 31 14.38 27.71 14.47
C SER A 31 14.41 27.96 12.96
N SER A 32 14.74 29.21 12.65
CA SER A 32 14.66 29.85 11.34
C SER A 32 16.05 29.95 10.72
N SER A 33 16.15 29.97 9.39
CA SER A 33 17.20 30.72 8.68
C SER A 33 16.68 31.16 7.30
N ASN A 34 17.06 32.38 6.92
CA ASN A 34 16.44 33.23 5.92
C ASN A 34 17.46 33.62 4.83
N SER A 35 16.98 34.27 3.76
CA SER A 35 17.66 34.96 2.63
C SER A 35 17.55 34.25 1.27
N SER A 36 17.28 34.89 0.13
CA SER A 36 16.85 36.26 -0.21
C SER A 36 16.50 36.31 -1.72
N SER A 37 15.36 36.93 -2.02
CA SER A 37 14.95 37.72 -3.22
C SER A 37 15.59 37.54 -4.61
N GLY A 38 14.71 37.41 -5.62
CA GLY A 38 14.94 37.82 -7.01
C GLY A 38 13.64 37.81 -7.82
N SER A 39 13.04 38.97 -8.08
CA SER A 39 11.84 39.15 -8.91
C SER A 39 12.17 39.39 -10.38
N SER A 40 11.40 38.81 -11.31
CA SER A 40 10.99 39.48 -12.56
C SER A 40 9.93 38.69 -13.38
N ASN A 41 8.76 39.31 -13.49
CA ASN A 41 7.80 39.41 -14.61
C ASN A 41 7.22 38.20 -15.41
N SER A 42 5.90 38.05 -15.21
CA SER A 42 4.82 38.03 -16.20
C SER A 42 4.79 36.99 -17.33
N SER A 43 3.89 36.02 -17.18
CA SER A 43 2.92 35.68 -18.22
C SER A 43 1.66 35.12 -17.56
N LYS A 44 0.54 35.78 -17.83
CA LYS A 44 -0.79 35.52 -17.28
C LYS A 44 -1.39 34.32 -18.01
N SER A 45 -1.50 33.18 -17.35
CA SER A 45 -2.43 32.11 -17.72
C SER A 45 -3.30 31.83 -16.51
N SER A 46 -4.59 32.07 -16.69
CA SER A 46 -5.67 31.69 -15.79
C SER A 46 -5.68 30.18 -15.60
N ASP A 47 -5.16 29.71 -14.47
CA ASP A 47 -5.29 28.34 -13.98
C ASP A 47 -5.40 28.41 -12.45
N ASP A 48 -6.52 28.95 -11.96
CA ASP A 48 -6.97 28.78 -10.58
C ASP A 48 -8.24 27.93 -10.61
N GLU A 49 -8.06 26.61 -10.64
CA GLU A 49 -9.04 25.61 -10.18
C GLU A 49 -8.26 24.57 -9.38
N ASP A 50 -8.38 24.70 -8.06
CA ASP A 50 -7.80 23.85 -7.04
C ASP A 50 -8.30 22.39 -7.16
N GLY A 51 -7.37 21.44 -7.04
CA GLY A 51 -7.68 20.11 -6.47
C GLY A 51 -8.04 18.97 -7.42
N LEU A 52 -7.34 18.76 -8.54
CA LEU A 52 -7.54 17.56 -9.37
C LEU A 52 -6.23 16.89 -9.83
N SER A 53 -5.90 15.78 -9.16
CA SER A 53 -4.99 14.70 -9.56
C SER A 53 -3.60 15.11 -10.06
N ALA A 54 -2.56 14.68 -9.34
CA ALA A 54 -1.26 14.47 -9.97
C ALA A 54 -1.47 13.46 -11.12
N LYS A 55 -1.57 13.95 -12.36
CA LYS A 55 -1.87 13.10 -13.53
C LYS A 55 -0.80 12.03 -13.66
N SER A 56 -1.22 10.76 -13.81
CA SER A 56 -0.30 9.62 -14.01
C SER A 56 0.62 9.86 -15.21
N VAL A 57 1.81 9.27 -15.18
CA VAL A 57 2.79 9.37 -16.28
C VAL A 57 2.20 8.84 -17.61
N LEU A 58 1.36 7.81 -17.55
CA LEU A 58 0.68 7.18 -18.68
C LEU A 58 -0.35 8.15 -19.25
N GLN A 59 -1.16 8.75 -18.38
CA GLN A 59 -2.18 9.73 -18.77
C GLN A 59 -1.54 10.93 -19.47
N SER A 60 -0.38 11.40 -18.99
CA SER A 60 0.37 12.47 -19.64
C SER A 60 0.87 12.07 -21.04
N LYS A 61 1.45 10.86 -21.18
CA LYS A 61 1.93 10.37 -22.49
C LYS A 61 0.78 10.13 -23.47
N LEU A 62 -0.33 9.56 -23.02
CA LEU A 62 -1.50 9.30 -23.85
C LEU A 62 -2.19 10.58 -24.30
N SER A 63 -2.27 11.59 -23.43
CA SER A 63 -2.77 12.91 -23.80
C SER A 63 -1.91 13.54 -24.90
N LYS A 64 -0.57 13.42 -24.82
CA LYS A 64 0.33 13.88 -25.90
C LYS A 64 0.09 13.13 -27.22
N LEU A 65 -0.09 11.81 -27.18
CA LEU A 65 -0.42 11.03 -28.38
C LEU A 65 -1.78 11.42 -28.96
N ALA A 66 -2.80 11.59 -28.13
CA ALA A 66 -4.13 12.02 -28.58
C ALA A 66 -4.06 13.39 -29.26
N LEU A 67 -3.33 14.34 -28.69
CA LEU A 67 -3.10 15.65 -29.31
C LEU A 67 -2.37 15.53 -30.66
N GLN A 68 -1.36 14.66 -30.78
CA GLN A 68 -0.69 14.42 -32.06
C GLN A 68 -1.63 13.88 -33.15
N ILE A 69 -2.54 12.97 -32.79
CA ILE A 69 -3.56 12.46 -33.71
C ILE A 69 -4.50 13.59 -34.14
N ILE A 70 -4.92 14.45 -33.22
CA ILE A 70 -5.78 15.60 -33.51
C ILE A 70 -5.08 16.59 -34.46
N TYR A 71 -3.80 16.91 -34.23
CA TYR A 71 -3.04 17.78 -35.14
C TYR A 71 -2.94 17.18 -36.54
N CYS A 72 -2.62 15.89 -36.64
CA CYS A 72 -2.58 15.18 -37.93
C CYS A 72 -3.94 15.21 -38.63
N GLY A 73 -5.01 14.84 -37.93
CA GLY A 73 -6.38 14.86 -38.47
C GLY A 73 -6.83 16.25 -38.93
N THR A 74 -6.49 17.29 -38.17
CA THR A 74 -6.78 18.68 -38.54
C THR A 74 -6.05 19.10 -39.81
N THR A 75 -4.77 18.74 -39.95
CA THR A 75 -4.01 19.03 -41.18
C THR A 75 -4.60 18.34 -42.39
N VAL A 76 -5.00 17.06 -42.28
CA VAL A 76 -5.62 16.30 -43.36
C VAL A 76 -6.98 16.88 -43.74
N ALA A 77 -7.82 17.23 -42.75
CA ALA A 77 -9.13 17.84 -42.99
C ALA A 77 -9.01 19.20 -43.71
N ALA A 78 -8.05 20.03 -43.31
CA ALA A 78 -7.79 21.32 -43.95
C ALA A 78 -7.32 21.16 -45.40
N VAL A 79 -6.39 20.23 -45.65
CA VAL A 79 -5.92 19.92 -47.00
C VAL A 79 -7.05 19.38 -47.88
N ALA A 80 -7.89 18.47 -47.36
CA ALA A 80 -9.02 17.92 -48.09
C ALA A 80 -10.05 19.01 -48.47
N LEU A 81 -10.35 19.93 -47.55
CA LEU A 81 -11.23 21.07 -47.82
C LEU A 81 -10.68 21.96 -48.93
N ILE A 82 -9.38 22.31 -48.87
CA ILE A 82 -8.73 23.13 -49.89
C ILE A 82 -8.78 22.44 -51.25
N VAL A 83 -8.47 21.12 -51.31
CA VAL A 83 -8.48 20.34 -52.54
C VAL A 83 -9.88 20.23 -53.15
N LEU A 84 -10.91 19.99 -52.33
CA LEU A 84 -12.30 19.92 -52.80
C LEU A 84 -12.79 21.25 -53.36
N ILE A 85 -12.48 22.35 -52.66
CA ILE A 85 -12.83 23.71 -53.10
C ILE A 85 -12.11 24.05 -54.41
N THR A 86 -10.79 23.83 -54.49
CA THR A 86 -10.03 24.14 -55.72
C THR A 86 -10.46 23.28 -56.89
N ARG A 87 -10.70 21.98 -56.69
CA ARG A 87 -11.24 21.08 -57.75
C ARG A 87 -12.59 21.58 -58.27
N PHE A 88 -13.51 21.91 -57.36
CA PHE A 88 -14.83 22.42 -57.74
C PHE A 88 -14.74 23.76 -58.49
N CYS A 89 -13.88 24.68 -58.03
CA CYS A 89 -13.69 25.96 -58.70
C CYS A 89 -13.12 25.80 -60.12
N ILE A 90 -12.17 24.89 -60.32
CA ILE A 90 -11.58 24.66 -61.66
C ILE A 90 -12.60 24.00 -62.60
N GLU A 91 -13.30 22.97 -62.15
CA GLU A 91 -14.22 22.23 -63.02
C GLU A 91 -15.45 23.06 -63.38
N HIS A 92 -16.08 23.72 -62.39
CA HIS A 92 -17.33 24.43 -62.59
C HIS A 92 -17.16 25.81 -63.28
N TYR A 93 -16.13 26.60 -62.91
CA TYR A 93 -15.95 27.94 -63.48
C TYR A 93 -15.04 27.99 -64.70
N VAL A 94 -14.01 27.14 -64.78
CA VAL A 94 -13.03 27.19 -65.88
C VAL A 94 -13.42 26.26 -67.02
N ARG A 95 -13.95 25.07 -66.71
CA ARG A 95 -14.28 24.06 -67.75
C ARG A 95 -15.70 24.23 -68.29
N ASP A 96 -16.69 24.37 -67.41
CA ASP A 96 -18.10 24.39 -67.80
C ASP A 96 -18.63 25.81 -68.06
N GLY A 97 -17.91 26.87 -67.64
CA GLY A 97 -18.20 28.27 -67.97
C GLY A 97 -19.53 28.80 -67.42
N ILE A 98 -20.05 28.19 -66.35
CA ILE A 98 -21.38 28.47 -65.79
C ILE A 98 -21.30 29.69 -64.84
N PRO A 99 -22.22 30.67 -64.91
CA PRO A 99 -22.25 31.79 -63.97
C PRO A 99 -22.64 31.33 -62.56
N PHE A 100 -22.14 32.04 -61.54
CA PHE A 100 -22.41 31.77 -60.12
C PHE A 100 -23.92 31.64 -59.84
N SER A 101 -24.31 30.51 -59.27
CA SER A 101 -25.70 30.21 -58.91
C SER A 101 -25.82 29.91 -57.41
N ILE A 102 -27.02 30.08 -56.86
CA ILE A 102 -27.34 29.76 -55.46
C ILE A 102 -27.05 28.28 -55.13
N ALA A 103 -27.08 27.41 -56.13
CA ALA A 103 -26.71 25.99 -56.01
C ALA A 103 -25.24 25.78 -55.61
N ASP A 104 -24.33 26.69 -55.98
CA ASP A 104 -22.89 26.58 -55.66
C ASP A 104 -22.65 26.74 -54.16
N ILE A 105 -23.42 27.61 -53.51
CA ILE A 105 -23.38 27.81 -52.05
C ILE A 105 -23.74 26.51 -51.33
N GLN A 106 -24.73 25.77 -51.83
CA GLN A 106 -25.10 24.48 -51.25
C GLN A 106 -23.98 23.43 -51.41
N MET A 107 -23.21 23.47 -52.50
CA MET A 107 -22.06 22.60 -52.71
C MET A 107 -20.89 22.94 -51.78
N PHE A 108 -20.60 24.23 -51.56
CA PHE A 108 -19.59 24.64 -50.58
C PHE A 108 -19.93 24.21 -49.15
N VAL A 109 -21.21 24.31 -48.76
CA VAL A 109 -21.68 23.80 -47.47
C VAL A 109 -21.47 22.28 -47.38
N LYS A 110 -21.70 21.53 -48.47
CA LYS A 110 -21.41 20.08 -48.48
C LYS A 110 -19.92 19.78 -48.30
N PHE A 111 -19.01 20.50 -48.96
CA PHE A 111 -17.58 20.32 -48.75
C PHE A 111 -17.14 20.67 -47.34
N PHE A 112 -17.74 21.70 -46.75
CA PHE A 112 -17.50 22.05 -45.35
C PHE A 112 -17.97 20.95 -44.39
N ILE A 113 -19.17 20.39 -44.62
CA ILE A 113 -19.67 19.25 -43.83
C ILE A 113 -18.71 18.06 -43.93
N ILE A 114 -18.20 17.74 -45.13
CA ILE A 114 -17.22 16.65 -45.32
C ILE A 114 -15.91 16.92 -44.55
N ALA A 115 -15.42 18.15 -44.53
CA ALA A 115 -14.23 18.49 -43.75
C ALA A 115 -14.45 18.31 -42.25
N VAL A 116 -15.62 18.72 -41.74
CA VAL A 116 -16.01 18.52 -40.34
C VAL A 116 -16.16 17.03 -40.01
N THR A 117 -16.70 16.20 -40.90
CA THR A 117 -16.80 14.76 -40.64
C THR A 117 -15.42 14.09 -40.55
N ILE A 118 -14.46 14.47 -41.41
CA ILE A 118 -13.06 14.00 -41.31
C ILE A 118 -12.44 14.40 -39.98
N LEU A 119 -12.70 15.63 -39.51
CA LEU A 119 -12.21 16.11 -38.22
C LEU A 119 -12.77 15.29 -37.06
N VAL A 120 -14.08 15.04 -37.02
CA VAL A 120 -14.73 14.26 -35.95
C VAL A 120 -14.22 12.82 -35.91
N ILE A 121 -14.04 12.17 -37.07
CA ILE A 121 -13.49 10.81 -37.15
C ILE A 121 -12.05 10.75 -36.59
N SER A 122 -11.31 11.87 -36.64
CA SER A 122 -9.94 11.95 -36.13
C SER A 122 -9.85 12.07 -34.61
N ILE A 123 -10.97 12.32 -33.90
CA ILE A 123 -10.99 12.43 -32.44
C ILE A 123 -11.12 11.02 -31.84
N PRO A 124 -10.12 10.53 -31.09
CA PRO A 124 -10.15 9.18 -30.53
C PRO A 124 -10.96 9.12 -29.23
N GLU A 125 -12.29 9.27 -29.30
CA GLU A 125 -13.18 9.22 -28.13
C GLU A 125 -13.15 7.87 -27.39
N GLY A 126 -12.79 6.79 -28.09
CA GLY A 126 -12.67 5.44 -27.50
C GLY A 126 -11.37 5.20 -26.72
N LEU A 127 -10.35 6.05 -26.88
CA LEU A 127 -9.03 5.84 -26.26
C LEU A 127 -9.11 5.91 -24.73
N PRO A 128 -9.69 6.96 -24.11
CA PRO A 128 -9.83 7.03 -22.65
C PRO A 128 -10.66 5.88 -22.06
N LEU A 129 -11.71 5.46 -22.78
CA LEU A 129 -12.58 4.35 -22.37
C LEU A 129 -11.82 3.03 -22.31
N ALA A 130 -11.06 2.71 -23.35
CA ALA A 130 -10.29 1.47 -23.43
C ALA A 130 -9.25 1.38 -22.30
N ILE A 131 -8.60 2.49 -21.97
CA ILE A 131 -7.60 2.55 -20.90
C ILE A 131 -8.25 2.33 -19.52
N ALA A 132 -9.35 3.02 -19.24
CA ALA A 132 -10.05 2.88 -17.97
C ALA A 132 -10.51 1.43 -17.72
N LEU A 133 -11.02 0.76 -18.75
CA LEU A 133 -11.42 -0.65 -18.68
C LEU A 133 -10.22 -1.57 -18.43
N ALA A 134 -9.12 -1.40 -19.16
CA ALA A 134 -7.91 -2.20 -19.00
C ALA A 134 -7.31 -2.04 -17.58
N LEU A 135 -7.29 -0.81 -17.07
CA LEU A 135 -6.76 -0.49 -15.74
C LEU A 135 -7.65 -1.07 -14.63
N THR A 136 -8.97 -0.92 -14.75
CA THR A 136 -9.93 -1.48 -13.79
C THR A 136 -9.85 -3.01 -13.74
N TYR A 137 -9.72 -3.67 -14.89
CA TYR A 137 -9.53 -5.11 -14.95
C TYR A 137 -8.24 -5.55 -14.26
N SER A 138 -7.14 -4.82 -14.49
CA SER A 138 -5.84 -5.11 -13.89
C SER A 138 -5.87 -4.97 -12.36
N VAL A 139 -6.50 -3.92 -11.84
CA VAL A 139 -6.66 -3.70 -10.39
C VAL A 139 -7.50 -4.79 -9.75
N ARG A 140 -8.59 -5.19 -10.42
CA ARG A 140 -9.43 -6.28 -9.95
C ARG A 140 -8.65 -7.59 -9.85
N LYS A 141 -7.79 -7.88 -10.83
CA LYS A 141 -6.92 -9.05 -10.81
C LYS A 141 -5.90 -8.97 -9.67
N MET A 142 -5.23 -7.84 -9.49
CA MET A 142 -4.26 -7.63 -8.39
C MET A 142 -4.90 -7.81 -7.01
N MET A 143 -6.16 -7.41 -6.85
CA MET A 143 -6.90 -7.62 -5.60
C MET A 143 -7.11 -9.10 -5.27
N PHE A 144 -7.32 -9.95 -6.28
CA PHE A 144 -7.39 -11.41 -6.07
C PHE A 144 -6.04 -12.01 -5.67
N ASP A 145 -4.94 -11.36 -6.04
CA ASP A 145 -3.57 -11.76 -5.68
C ASP A 145 -3.12 -11.16 -4.33
N ASN A 146 -4.08 -10.75 -3.46
CA ASN A 146 -3.84 -10.06 -2.18
C ASN A 146 -3.06 -8.74 -2.28
N ASN A 147 -3.02 -8.13 -3.46
CA ASN A 147 -2.40 -6.82 -3.69
C ASN A 147 -3.49 -5.74 -3.81
N LEU A 148 -3.68 -4.96 -2.74
CA LEU A 148 -4.65 -3.87 -2.73
C LEU A 148 -4.01 -2.57 -3.25
N VAL A 149 -4.36 -2.20 -4.47
CA VAL A 149 -3.95 -0.94 -5.09
C VAL A 149 -4.89 0.18 -4.63
N ARG A 150 -4.36 1.18 -3.91
CA ARG A 150 -5.12 2.36 -3.47
C ARG A 150 -5.16 3.49 -4.49
N HIS A 151 -4.08 3.63 -5.26
CA HIS A 151 -3.93 4.64 -6.31
C HIS A 151 -3.53 3.96 -7.60
N LEU A 152 -4.28 4.22 -8.68
CA LEU A 152 -4.04 3.57 -9.98
C LEU A 152 -2.67 3.94 -10.57
N ASP A 153 -2.19 5.14 -10.27
CA ASP A 153 -0.90 5.66 -10.73
C ASP A 153 0.29 4.89 -10.11
N ALA A 154 0.06 4.23 -8.96
CA ALA A 154 1.07 3.40 -8.32
C ALA A 154 1.37 2.13 -9.14
N CYS A 155 0.37 1.56 -9.82
CA CYS A 155 0.58 0.40 -10.70
C CYS A 155 1.53 0.73 -11.85
N GLU A 156 1.40 1.92 -12.42
CA GLU A 156 2.31 2.38 -13.47
C GLU A 156 3.71 2.60 -12.93
N THR A 157 3.82 3.29 -11.79
CA THR A 157 5.11 3.59 -11.16
C THR A 157 5.86 2.30 -10.80
N MET A 158 5.17 1.30 -10.26
CA MET A 158 5.74 0.00 -9.94
C MET A 158 6.24 -0.73 -11.19
N GLY A 159 5.56 -0.61 -12.33
CA GLY A 159 6.01 -1.18 -13.61
C GLY A 159 7.33 -0.59 -14.12
N ASN A 160 7.66 0.64 -13.73
CA ASN A 160 8.91 1.32 -14.08
C ASN A 160 9.97 1.24 -12.96
N ALA A 161 9.72 0.50 -11.88
CA ALA A 161 10.64 0.44 -10.74
C ALA A 161 11.93 -0.33 -11.12
N THR A 162 13.09 0.30 -10.90
CA THR A 162 14.41 -0.30 -11.13
C THR A 162 15.10 -0.75 -9.85
N SER A 163 14.60 -0.32 -8.68
CA SER A 163 15.16 -0.67 -7.37
C SER A 163 14.04 -0.76 -6.35
N ILE A 164 14.09 -1.80 -5.52
CA ILE A 164 13.11 -2.06 -4.46
C ILE A 164 13.84 -1.95 -3.13
N CYS A 165 13.49 -0.92 -2.35
CA CYS A 165 13.94 -0.79 -0.97
C CYS A 165 12.92 -1.50 -0.07
N SER A 166 13.26 -2.68 0.42
CA SER A 166 12.42 -3.44 1.34
C SER A 166 12.92 -3.32 2.78
N ASP A 167 11.99 -3.19 3.72
CA ASP A 167 12.30 -3.36 5.14
C ASP A 167 12.55 -4.84 5.46
N LYS A 168 13.32 -5.15 6.49
CA LYS A 168 13.64 -6.52 6.90
C LYS A 168 12.49 -7.13 7.71
N THR A 169 12.06 -6.44 8.75
CA THR A 169 11.16 -7.00 9.75
C THR A 169 9.72 -6.95 9.25
N GLY A 170 9.06 -8.11 9.15
CA GLY A 170 7.67 -8.19 8.69
C GLY A 170 7.45 -8.04 7.19
N THR A 171 8.51 -7.80 6.40
CA THR A 171 8.47 -7.85 4.93
C THR A 171 9.31 -9.00 4.39
N LEU A 172 10.64 -8.99 4.62
CA LEU A 172 11.51 -10.12 4.23
C LEU A 172 11.46 -11.29 5.21
N THR A 173 11.15 -11.00 6.47
CA THR A 173 11.04 -11.98 7.54
C THR A 173 9.59 -12.15 7.96
N THR A 174 9.22 -13.35 8.42
CA THR A 174 7.85 -13.69 8.86
C THR A 174 7.44 -13.04 10.18
N ASN A 175 8.24 -12.09 10.70
CA ASN A 175 8.06 -11.43 12.00
C ASN A 175 7.72 -12.43 13.14
N ARG A 176 8.36 -13.60 13.06
CA ARG A 176 8.23 -14.71 14.00
C ARG A 176 9.62 -15.08 14.47
N MET A 177 9.84 -15.01 15.77
CA MET A 177 11.12 -15.42 16.34
C MET A 177 11.01 -16.85 16.87
N THR A 178 12.07 -17.61 16.66
CA THR A 178 12.18 -19.01 17.08
C THR A 178 13.60 -19.23 17.57
N VAL A 179 13.76 -20.02 18.63
CA VAL A 179 15.08 -20.46 19.05
C VAL A 179 15.66 -21.38 17.97
N VAL A 180 16.80 -20.98 17.40
CA VAL A 180 17.52 -21.73 16.35
C VAL A 180 18.57 -22.63 16.98
N ASP A 181 19.38 -22.05 17.86
CA ASP A 181 20.46 -22.74 18.56
C ASP A 181 20.29 -22.58 20.06
N SER A 182 20.66 -23.60 20.83
CA SER A 182 20.66 -23.56 22.29
C SER A 182 21.94 -24.16 22.85
N TYR A 183 22.47 -23.55 23.91
CA TYR A 183 23.66 -24.05 24.62
C TYR A 183 23.25 -24.44 26.03
N ILE A 184 23.18 -25.74 26.31
CA ILE A 184 22.66 -26.28 27.57
C ILE A 184 23.62 -27.35 28.09
N ASN A 185 24.02 -27.24 29.37
CA ASN A 185 24.89 -28.20 30.04
C ASN A 185 26.21 -28.50 29.29
N GLY A 186 26.80 -27.49 28.66
CA GLY A 186 28.06 -27.63 27.91
C GLY A 186 27.89 -28.20 26.49
N ASN A 187 26.66 -28.54 26.08
CA ASN A 187 26.36 -29.04 24.74
C ASN A 187 25.72 -27.94 23.90
N HIS A 188 26.18 -27.80 22.66
CA HIS A 188 25.58 -26.92 21.67
C HIS A 188 24.61 -27.71 20.79
N TYR A 189 23.35 -27.30 20.79
CA TYR A 189 22.29 -27.88 19.97
C TYR A 189 22.01 -26.93 18.80
N GLU A 190 22.60 -27.23 17.65
CA GLU A 190 22.48 -26.42 16.44
C GLU A 190 21.27 -26.82 15.60
N GLY A 191 20.46 -25.83 15.25
CA GLY A 191 19.32 -25.97 14.36
C GLY A 191 18.00 -26.25 15.09
N GLN A 192 16.91 -25.79 14.46
CA GLN A 192 15.56 -25.83 15.03
C GLN A 192 15.00 -27.25 15.25
N THR A 193 15.53 -28.24 14.54
CA THR A 193 15.10 -29.65 14.57
C THR A 193 15.91 -30.50 15.53
N ASN A 194 17.12 -30.08 15.90
CA ASN A 194 18.03 -30.82 16.78
C ASN A 194 17.94 -30.35 18.24
N GLN A 195 16.87 -29.65 18.59
CA GLN A 195 16.66 -29.19 19.95
C GLN A 195 16.39 -30.38 20.88
N PRO A 196 16.99 -30.40 22.09
CA PRO A 196 16.86 -31.54 22.98
C PRO A 196 15.41 -31.68 23.45
N HIS A 197 14.92 -32.90 23.60
CA HIS A 197 13.65 -33.11 24.29
C HIS A 197 13.85 -32.98 25.80
N GLY A 198 12.84 -32.57 26.56
CA GLY A 198 12.94 -32.36 28.01
C GLY A 198 13.43 -33.58 28.79
N SER A 199 13.16 -34.79 28.28
CA SER A 199 13.64 -36.06 28.84
C SER A 199 15.10 -36.39 28.53
N SER A 200 15.68 -35.77 27.49
CA SER A 200 17.07 -35.98 27.07
C SER A 200 18.07 -35.11 27.85
N LEU A 201 17.58 -34.12 28.60
CA LEU A 201 18.38 -33.22 29.42
C LEU A 201 18.68 -33.87 30.79
N PRO A 202 19.93 -33.85 31.28
CA PRO A 202 20.28 -34.46 32.55
C PRO A 202 19.72 -33.67 33.75
N GLY A 203 19.17 -34.40 34.73
CA GLY A 203 18.75 -33.88 36.04
C GLY A 203 17.52 -32.96 36.02
N LYS A 204 17.49 -31.97 36.93
CA LYS A 204 16.41 -30.95 37.04
C LYS A 204 16.55 -29.79 36.04
N THR A 205 17.53 -29.86 35.12
CA THR A 205 17.85 -28.74 34.22
C THR A 205 16.68 -28.42 33.29
N GLY A 206 16.05 -29.44 32.71
CA GLY A 206 14.90 -29.24 31.81
C GLY A 206 13.71 -28.58 32.52
N SER A 207 13.35 -29.08 33.71
CA SER A 207 12.25 -28.50 34.50
C SER A 207 12.53 -27.07 34.94
N LEU A 208 13.75 -26.78 35.40
CA LEU A 208 14.15 -25.42 35.81
C LEU A 208 14.18 -24.46 34.62
N LEU A 209 14.64 -24.90 33.45
CA LEU A 209 14.67 -24.08 32.24
C LEU A 209 13.26 -23.74 31.76
N MET A 210 12.36 -24.74 31.73
CA MET A 210 10.96 -24.53 31.35
C MET A 210 10.24 -23.60 32.34
N GLU A 211 10.48 -23.77 33.64
CA GLU A 211 9.94 -22.89 34.69
C GLU A 211 10.48 -21.45 34.56
N ALA A 212 11.80 -21.29 34.43
CA ALA A 212 12.45 -20.00 34.31
C ALA A 212 11.98 -19.21 33.07
N ILE A 213 11.82 -19.88 31.91
CA ILE A 213 11.33 -19.22 30.69
C ILE A 213 9.86 -18.83 30.85
N SER A 214 9.03 -19.72 31.40
CA SER A 214 7.58 -19.50 31.52
C SER A 214 7.22 -18.38 32.49
N VAL A 215 8.00 -18.25 33.57
CA VAL A 215 7.84 -17.23 34.63
C VAL A 215 8.43 -15.88 34.23
N ASN A 216 9.59 -15.85 33.56
CA ASN A 216 10.23 -14.58 33.16
C ASN A 216 9.59 -13.94 31.92
N SER A 217 8.86 -14.70 31.11
CA SER A 217 8.15 -14.16 29.95
C SER A 217 6.88 -13.44 30.39
N ALA A 218 6.57 -12.29 29.79
CA ALA A 218 5.38 -11.54 30.14
C ALA A 218 4.12 -12.38 29.88
N TYR A 219 3.10 -12.23 30.73
CA TYR A 219 1.90 -13.06 30.64
C TYR A 219 1.06 -12.78 29.39
N ASN A 220 1.14 -11.55 28.87
CA ASN A 220 0.54 -11.16 27.58
C ASN A 220 1.25 -11.78 26.36
N SER A 221 2.47 -12.32 26.53
CA SER A 221 3.17 -13.07 25.50
C SER A 221 2.63 -14.50 25.47
N MET A 222 1.95 -14.86 24.39
CA MET A 222 1.25 -16.14 24.24
C MET A 222 1.42 -16.70 22.82
N ILE A 223 1.38 -18.03 22.71
CA ILE A 223 1.36 -18.73 21.44
C ILE A 223 -0.03 -19.31 21.27
N VAL A 224 -0.72 -18.89 20.21
CA VAL A 224 -2.08 -19.29 19.92
C VAL A 224 -2.07 -20.22 18.72
N GLU A 225 -2.89 -21.26 18.80
CA GLU A 225 -3.10 -22.19 17.70
C GLU A 225 -3.72 -21.45 16.50
N PRO A 226 -3.31 -21.80 15.27
CA PRO A 226 -3.83 -21.17 14.07
C PRO A 226 -5.34 -21.38 13.96
N VAL A 227 -6.07 -20.33 13.56
CA VAL A 227 -7.54 -20.39 13.35
C VAL A 227 -7.90 -21.26 12.14
N LYS A 228 -6.96 -21.46 11.20
CA LYS A 228 -7.12 -22.33 10.03
C LYS A 228 -6.13 -23.49 10.04
N ALA A 229 -6.60 -24.68 9.67
CA ALA A 229 -5.75 -25.86 9.52
C ALA A 229 -4.67 -25.61 8.44
N GLY A 230 -3.39 -25.66 8.85
CA GLY A 230 -2.23 -25.43 7.98
C GLY A 230 -1.57 -24.06 8.12
N GLU A 231 -2.15 -23.11 8.87
CA GLU A 231 -1.47 -21.87 9.23
C GLU A 231 -0.42 -22.12 10.34
N GLN A 232 0.62 -21.28 10.41
CA GLN A 232 1.64 -21.37 11.45
C GLN A 232 1.10 -20.83 12.79
N LEU A 233 1.63 -21.33 13.91
CA LEU A 233 1.29 -20.84 15.26
C LEU A 233 1.38 -19.31 15.33
N GLN A 234 0.39 -18.65 15.92
CA GLN A 234 0.39 -17.19 16.05
C GLN A 234 1.12 -16.77 17.33
N GLN A 235 2.00 -15.76 17.23
CA GLN A 235 2.71 -15.19 18.39
C GLN A 235 2.08 -13.83 18.75
N LEU A 236 1.42 -13.77 19.91
CA LEU A 236 0.86 -12.55 20.50
C LEU A 236 1.83 -12.02 21.56
N GLY A 237 2.10 -10.72 21.59
CA GLY A 237 3.07 -10.11 22.51
C GLY A 237 4.47 -9.98 21.92
N ASN A 238 5.49 -9.97 22.79
CA ASN A 238 6.88 -9.76 22.37
C ASN A 238 7.41 -10.98 21.61
N LYS A 239 7.85 -10.80 20.36
CA LYS A 239 8.23 -11.91 19.47
C LYS A 239 9.34 -12.78 20.04
N THR A 240 10.32 -12.19 20.71
CA THR A 240 11.42 -12.92 21.37
C THR A 240 10.91 -13.85 22.47
N GLU A 241 10.04 -13.34 23.34
CA GLU A 241 9.44 -14.12 24.43
C GLU A 241 8.57 -15.24 23.87
N CYS A 242 7.78 -14.96 22.84
CA CYS A 242 7.01 -16.00 22.16
C CYS A 242 7.88 -17.03 21.45
N GLY A 243 9.10 -16.67 21.01
CA GLY A 243 10.09 -17.61 20.51
C GLY A 243 10.59 -18.57 21.59
N LEU A 244 10.84 -18.05 22.80
CA LEU A 244 11.25 -18.83 23.97
C LEU A 244 10.11 -19.72 24.50
N LEU A 245 8.88 -19.23 24.55
CA LEU A 245 7.71 -20.05 24.91
C LEU A 245 7.51 -21.21 23.90
N GLY A 246 7.81 -20.97 22.62
CA GLY A 246 7.74 -22.00 21.59
C GLY A 246 8.85 -23.04 21.74
N PHE A 247 9.98 -22.64 22.32
CA PHE A 247 11.05 -23.54 22.71
C PHE A 247 10.63 -24.43 23.89
N VAL A 248 9.93 -23.90 24.90
CA VAL A 248 9.38 -24.70 26.02
C VAL A 248 8.43 -25.80 25.52
N GLN A 249 7.56 -25.47 24.56
CA GLN A 249 6.70 -26.48 23.92
C GLN A 249 7.50 -27.57 23.19
N LYS A 250 8.60 -27.21 22.49
CA LYS A 250 9.50 -28.19 21.84
C LYS A 250 10.24 -29.09 22.85
N LEU A 251 10.57 -28.55 24.02
CA LEU A 251 11.11 -29.34 25.13
C LEU A 251 10.07 -30.33 25.72
N GLY A 252 8.79 -30.24 25.33
CA GLY A 252 7.72 -31.10 25.84
C GLY A 252 7.03 -30.57 27.11
N GLY A 253 7.29 -29.31 27.49
CA GLY A 253 6.63 -28.66 28.61
C GLY A 253 5.41 -27.85 28.19
N ASP A 254 4.38 -27.87 29.04
CA ASP A 254 3.26 -26.93 28.91
C ASP A 254 3.52 -25.69 29.77
N TYR A 255 3.87 -24.58 29.11
CA TYR A 255 4.10 -23.30 29.77
C TYR A 255 2.82 -22.75 30.42
N THR A 256 1.63 -23.15 29.95
CA THR A 256 0.34 -22.72 30.51
C THR A 256 0.11 -23.33 31.89
N ALA A 257 0.40 -24.62 32.04
CA ALA A 257 0.34 -25.31 33.32
C ALA A 257 1.30 -24.68 34.34
N ILE A 258 2.53 -24.35 33.93
CA ILE A 258 3.53 -23.70 34.79
C ILE A 258 3.04 -22.32 35.25
N ARG A 259 2.50 -21.52 34.32
CA ARG A 259 1.93 -20.20 34.65
C ARG A 259 0.73 -20.28 35.57
N LYS A 260 -0.07 -21.34 35.50
CA LYS A 260 -1.19 -21.56 36.43
C LYS A 260 -0.72 -21.89 37.85
N MET A 261 0.43 -22.56 37.99
CA MET A 261 1.04 -22.83 39.30
C MET A 261 1.68 -21.57 39.92
N HIS A 262 2.09 -20.61 39.09
CA HIS A 262 2.67 -19.34 39.52
C HIS A 262 1.85 -18.14 39.00
N PRO A 263 0.71 -17.82 39.63
CA PRO A 263 -0.15 -16.72 39.19
C PRO A 263 0.54 -15.36 39.36
N GLU A 264 0.18 -14.37 38.53
CA GLU A 264 0.79 -13.02 38.55
C GLU A 264 0.73 -12.35 39.93
N GLU A 265 -0.32 -12.62 40.70
CA GLU A 265 -0.53 -12.11 42.05
C GLU A 265 0.52 -12.59 43.06
N SER A 266 1.19 -13.72 42.78
CA SER A 266 2.27 -14.24 43.61
C SER A 266 3.59 -13.50 43.42
N PHE A 267 3.73 -12.72 42.34
CA PHE A 267 4.92 -11.93 42.07
C PHE A 267 4.75 -10.51 42.61
N VAL A 268 5.65 -10.11 43.51
CA VAL A 268 5.81 -8.70 43.86
C VAL A 268 6.29 -7.96 42.61
N LYS A 269 5.51 -6.97 42.14
CA LYS A 269 5.72 -6.21 40.87
C LYS A 269 7.20 -6.01 40.55
N VAL A 270 7.69 -6.71 39.53
CA VAL A 270 9.03 -6.52 38.99
C VAL A 270 8.99 -5.36 37.98
N LEU A 271 9.90 -4.41 38.16
CA LEU A 271 10.09 -3.19 37.38
C LEU A 271 9.85 -3.40 35.88
N SER A 272 8.90 -2.62 35.34
CA SER A 272 8.75 -2.37 33.92
C SER A 272 10.02 -1.70 33.38
N ARG A 273 10.26 -1.86 32.07
CA ARG A 273 11.47 -1.58 31.28
C ARG A 273 12.18 -0.20 31.47
N LEU A 274 11.77 0.64 32.42
CA LEU A 274 12.33 1.97 32.68
C LEU A 274 13.46 2.05 33.73
N SER A 275 13.80 0.98 34.45
CA SER A 275 14.90 1.02 35.43
C SER A 275 16.10 0.21 34.96
N PHE A 276 16.77 0.71 33.92
CA PHE A 276 18.07 0.21 33.47
C PHE A 276 19.15 1.23 33.86
N TYR A 277 19.27 1.53 35.16
CA TYR A 277 20.36 2.37 35.69
C TYR A 277 20.57 2.13 37.19
N ASP A 278 20.62 0.87 37.65
CA ASP A 278 21.35 0.60 38.90
C ASP A 278 21.77 -0.87 39.01
N PHE A 279 23.06 -1.13 38.81
CA PHE A 279 23.68 -2.44 38.93
C PHE A 279 24.26 -2.58 40.34
N SER A 280 23.40 -2.61 41.37
CA SER A 280 23.85 -2.83 42.75
C SER A 280 22.72 -3.26 43.68
N GLN A 281 22.06 -4.41 43.43
CA GLN A 281 21.27 -5.10 44.46
C GLN A 281 21.39 -6.64 44.33
N PRO A 282 21.39 -7.38 45.46
CA PRO A 282 21.76 -8.79 45.49
C PRO A 282 20.75 -9.70 44.78
N LEU A 283 21.31 -10.54 43.92
CA LEU A 283 20.68 -11.60 43.13
C LEU A 283 19.87 -12.57 44.01
N SER A 284 18.56 -12.41 44.07
CA SER A 284 17.63 -13.47 44.55
C SER A 284 16.39 -13.64 43.66
N ILE A 285 16.33 -12.94 42.53
CA ILE A 285 15.34 -13.16 41.49
C ILE A 285 16.13 -13.49 40.23
N LEU A 286 16.08 -14.75 39.82
CA LEU A 286 16.70 -15.30 38.62
C LEU A 286 16.01 -14.71 37.37
N ARG A 287 16.09 -13.38 37.19
CA ARG A 287 15.89 -12.75 35.89
C ARG A 287 17.11 -13.15 35.07
N LEU A 288 16.95 -14.22 34.29
CA LEU A 288 17.83 -14.53 33.18
C LEU A 288 17.86 -13.26 32.31
N ILE A 289 18.91 -12.45 32.48
CA ILE A 289 19.22 -11.34 31.60
C ILE A 289 19.55 -11.99 30.26
N PHE A 290 18.52 -12.13 29.41
CA PHE A 290 18.72 -12.28 27.98
C PHE A 290 19.22 -10.93 27.48
N CYS A 291 20.53 -10.74 27.55
CA CYS A 291 21.20 -9.68 26.82
C CYS A 291 21.11 -10.05 25.34
N PHE A 292 20.33 -9.29 24.57
CA PHE A 292 20.39 -9.25 23.11
C PHE A 292 21.28 -8.11 22.68
#